data_AF-A0A1W5D5L8-F1
#
_entry.id   AF-A0A1W5D5L8-F1
#
_cell.length_a   1.000
_cell.length_b   1.000
_cell.length_c   1.000
_cell.angle_alpha   90.00
_cell.angle_beta   90.00
_cell.angle_gamma   90.00
#
_symmetry.space_group_name_H-M   'P 1'
#
loop_
_entity.id
_entity.type
_entity.pdbx_description
1 polymer ?
#
loop_
_entity_poly.entity_id
_entity_poly.type
_entity_poly.pdbx_seq_one_letter_code
_entity_poly.pdbx_strand_id
1 'polypeptide(L)'
;MMHDFGVSSTHTVILDLPLSLDPLNLAKNRPVVAYDPTSRSRFGVFPRYKPDSVRWFETRSCCIFHTANTWDSKAINPITGLKETTAINMLACRLTSASLVYNAGNLAAPVPVHKIPSDQQEEEQCRLYYYQFSLSPLSPSANPTSSGYENVITHQWALSAIPFEFPSLRDSTSMYAAKHIYGCSVSDSSFGAALGRAVKIDSLVKLDVEALIDRGKRHSPIQISGCVDTRTVSDVLASNDPKDPIKIFKMPANWYAQEPRFVPRKGGVSEDDGWLLSYVFDESQLGPDGECKPTAKSELWIIDARTMSDVVAKVQLPQRVPYGLHGNWFSEDDVKNQRPIESARSLPSTKGLVENNTPTWKMWMGARGIVEKFLA
;
A
#
# COMPACT_ATOMS: atom_id res chain seq x y z
N MET A 1 8.85 9.04 -5.13
CA MET A 1 7.40 9.10 -4.85
C MET A 1 7.19 8.30 -3.58
N MET A 2 6.56 8.91 -2.57
CA MET A 2 6.16 8.22 -1.34
C MET A 2 4.63 8.34 -1.28
N HIS A 3 3.92 7.29 -1.66
CA HIS A 3 2.45 7.27 -1.67
C HIS A 3 1.89 7.09 -0.26
N ASP A 4 2.52 6.23 0.53
CA ASP A 4 2.08 5.85 1.88
C ASP A 4 3.28 5.67 2.82
N PHE A 5 3.00 5.40 4.11
CA PHE A 5 3.99 5.22 5.16
C PHE A 5 3.43 4.38 6.32
N GLY A 6 4.30 3.68 7.03
CA GLY A 6 3.92 2.89 8.20
C GLY A 6 3.92 3.70 9.49
N VAL A 7 3.00 3.42 10.41
CA VAL A 7 2.96 4.04 11.75
C VAL A 7 2.61 3.00 12.82
N SER A 8 3.45 2.90 13.85
CA SER A 8 3.13 2.18 15.09
C SER A 8 2.78 3.16 16.22
N SER A 9 2.47 2.64 17.41
CA SER A 9 2.22 3.50 18.57
C SER A 9 3.42 4.40 18.90
N THR A 10 4.66 3.96 18.60
CA THR A 10 5.88 4.68 18.97
C THR A 10 6.76 5.12 17.80
N HIS A 11 6.65 4.52 16.61
CA HIS A 11 7.55 4.77 15.47
C HIS A 11 6.80 5.07 14.16
N THR A 12 7.51 5.72 13.24
CA THR A 12 7.13 5.93 11.86
C THR A 12 8.11 5.18 10.95
N VAL A 13 7.61 4.63 9.85
CA VAL A 13 8.39 4.00 8.78
C VAL A 13 8.13 4.75 7.47
N ILE A 14 9.11 5.53 7.01
CA ILE A 14 9.05 6.20 5.70
C ILE A 14 9.68 5.30 4.62
N LEU A 15 9.10 5.34 3.43
CA LEU A 15 9.47 4.48 2.31
C LEU A 15 10.30 5.26 1.29
N ASP A 16 11.61 5.04 1.24
CA ASP A 16 12.46 5.61 0.20
C ASP A 16 12.72 4.55 -0.87
N LEU A 17 11.90 4.59 -1.90
CA LEU A 17 11.83 3.59 -2.95
C LEU A 17 12.43 4.15 -4.25
N PRO A 18 12.98 3.32 -5.13
CA PRO A 18 13.68 3.76 -6.34
C PRO A 18 12.72 4.19 -7.48
N LEU A 19 11.66 4.93 -7.12
CA LEU A 19 10.70 5.56 -7.99
C LEU A 19 10.76 7.08 -7.80
N SER A 20 11.34 7.81 -8.74
CA SER A 20 11.53 9.27 -8.66
C SER A 20 10.45 10.03 -9.44
N LEU A 21 10.20 11.26 -8.99
CA LEU A 21 9.38 12.26 -9.66
C LEU A 21 10.25 13.50 -9.86
N ASP A 22 10.78 13.68 -11.06
CA ASP A 22 11.65 14.81 -11.40
C ASP A 22 11.08 15.59 -12.59
N PRO A 23 10.41 16.74 -12.35
CA PRO A 23 9.89 17.59 -13.42
C PRO A 23 10.99 18.11 -14.38
N LEU A 24 12.24 18.23 -13.92
CA LEU A 24 13.35 18.69 -14.76
C LEU A 24 13.75 17.65 -15.82
N ASN A 25 13.28 16.40 -15.71
CA ASN A 25 13.45 15.41 -16.76
C ASN A 25 12.80 15.82 -18.09
N LEU A 26 11.74 16.64 -18.05
CA LEU A 26 11.11 17.16 -19.27
C LEU A 26 12.11 17.97 -20.11
N ALA A 27 12.98 18.78 -19.49
CA ALA A 27 14.03 19.52 -20.19
C ALA A 27 15.11 18.62 -20.83
N LYS A 28 15.18 17.36 -20.40
CA LYS A 28 16.09 16.33 -20.92
C LYS A 28 15.39 15.31 -21.84
N ASN A 29 14.14 15.57 -22.23
CA ASN A 29 13.27 14.62 -22.95
C ASN A 29 13.18 13.24 -22.28
N ARG A 30 13.13 13.23 -20.94
CA ARG A 30 12.95 12.02 -20.12
C ARG A 30 11.59 12.06 -19.40
N PRO A 31 10.99 10.91 -19.06
CA PRO A 31 9.79 10.88 -18.26
C PRO A 31 9.95 11.55 -16.89
N VAL A 32 8.93 12.25 -16.43
CA VAL A 32 8.88 12.83 -15.07
C VAL A 32 8.95 11.72 -14.01
N VAL A 33 8.30 10.58 -14.29
CA VAL A 33 8.32 9.39 -13.43
C VAL A 33 9.40 8.43 -13.92
N ALA A 34 10.39 8.13 -13.09
CA ALA A 34 11.45 7.18 -13.43
C ALA A 34 11.64 6.14 -12.33
N TYR A 35 11.72 4.87 -12.71
CA TYR A 35 12.04 3.75 -11.83
C TYR A 35 13.44 3.21 -12.12
N ASP A 36 14.25 3.04 -11.07
CA ASP A 36 15.59 2.44 -11.15
C ASP A 36 15.61 1.04 -10.50
N PRO A 37 15.47 -0.04 -11.29
CA PRO A 37 15.50 -1.40 -10.76
C PRO A 37 16.88 -1.82 -10.21
N THR A 38 17.95 -1.06 -10.51
CA THR A 38 19.32 -1.38 -10.05
C THR A 38 19.65 -0.79 -8.67
N SER A 39 18.84 0.17 -8.22
CA SER A 39 18.99 0.80 -6.90
C SER A 39 18.33 -0.04 -5.79
N ARG A 40 18.55 0.36 -4.54
CA ARG A 40 17.97 -0.29 -3.35
C ARG A 40 16.71 0.42 -2.89
N SER A 41 15.79 -0.35 -2.29
CA SER A 41 14.70 0.20 -1.51
C SER A 41 15.14 0.37 -0.06
N ARG A 42 14.77 1.48 0.56
CA ARG A 42 15.17 1.82 1.93
C ARG A 42 13.97 2.18 2.79
N PHE A 43 14.00 1.77 4.05
CA PHE A 43 12.99 2.08 5.06
C PHE A 43 13.63 2.95 6.14
N GLY A 44 13.13 4.17 6.31
CA GLY A 44 13.54 5.05 7.40
C GLY A 44 12.65 4.82 8.61
N VAL A 45 13.19 4.20 9.66
CA VAL A 45 12.46 3.90 10.90
C VAL A 45 12.93 4.85 12.00
N PHE A 46 12.00 5.59 12.59
CA PHE A 46 12.30 6.57 13.65
C PHE A 46 11.17 6.72 14.67
N PRO A 47 11.45 7.11 15.91
CA PRO A 47 10.40 7.47 16.87
C PRO A 47 9.55 8.64 16.34
N ARG A 48 8.21 8.55 16.45
CA ARG A 48 7.26 9.47 15.78
C ARG A 48 7.57 10.96 15.93
N TYR A 49 8.12 11.35 17.08
CA TYR A 49 8.39 12.74 17.44
C TYR A 49 9.89 13.09 17.43
N LYS A 50 10.74 12.21 16.88
CA LYS A 50 12.19 12.42 16.76
C LYS A 50 12.70 11.94 15.38
N PRO A 51 12.30 12.63 14.28
CA PRO A 51 12.72 12.24 12.92
C PRO A 51 14.24 12.24 12.73
N ASP A 52 14.97 13.06 13.47
CA ASP A 52 16.45 13.11 13.43
C ASP A 52 17.11 11.81 13.93
N SER A 53 16.37 10.94 14.63
CA SER A 53 16.84 9.64 15.11
C SER A 53 16.59 8.50 14.11
N VAL A 54 16.46 8.82 12.82
CA VAL A 54 16.17 7.86 11.76
C VAL A 54 17.26 6.81 11.58
N ARG A 55 16.82 5.56 11.47
CA ARG A 55 17.63 4.40 11.11
C ARG A 55 17.15 3.90 9.75
N TRP A 56 18.09 3.76 8.82
CA TRP A 56 17.82 3.32 7.46
C TRP A 56 18.12 1.83 7.30
N PHE A 57 17.11 1.07 6.88
CA PHE A 57 17.15 -0.35 6.58
C PHE A 57 17.03 -0.55 5.08
N GLU A 58 17.78 -1.46 4.47
CA GLU A 58 17.80 -1.64 3.02
C GLU A 58 17.35 -3.02 2.57
N THR A 59 16.74 -3.08 1.39
CA THR A 59 16.40 -4.34 0.69
C THR A 59 16.58 -4.19 -0.83
N ARG A 60 16.37 -5.30 -1.55
CA ARG A 60 16.34 -5.32 -3.02
C ARG A 60 15.29 -4.34 -3.55
N SER A 61 15.51 -3.84 -4.77
CA SER A 61 14.57 -2.93 -5.44
C SER A 61 13.14 -3.46 -5.41
N CYS A 62 12.20 -2.61 -5.03
CA CYS A 62 10.76 -2.87 -5.05
C CYS A 62 9.99 -1.54 -5.02
N CYS A 63 8.69 -1.63 -5.27
CA CYS A 63 7.74 -0.56 -4.99
C CYS A 63 6.75 -1.03 -3.92
N ILE A 64 6.29 -0.10 -3.08
CA ILE A 64 5.22 -0.29 -2.10
C ILE A 64 4.35 0.94 -2.23
N PHE A 65 3.10 0.74 -2.61
CA PHE A 65 2.11 1.82 -2.60
C PHE A 65 1.33 1.77 -1.30
N HIS A 66 0.77 0.64 -0.92
CA HIS A 66 -0.06 0.57 0.27
C HIS A 66 0.60 -0.21 1.41
N THR A 67 0.60 0.40 2.59
CA THR A 67 0.90 -0.25 3.86
C THR A 67 -0.41 -0.73 4.48
N ALA A 68 -0.41 -1.95 5.00
CA ALA A 68 -1.58 -2.53 5.65
C ALA A 68 -1.62 -2.15 7.13
N ASN A 69 -0.50 -2.33 7.84
CA ASN A 69 -0.40 -1.99 9.26
C ASN A 69 1.06 -1.99 9.73
N THR A 70 1.37 -1.30 10.82
CA THR A 70 2.70 -1.26 11.45
C THR A 70 2.58 -1.29 12.96
N TRP A 71 3.38 -2.09 13.67
CA TRP A 71 3.26 -2.20 15.14
C TRP A 71 4.58 -2.49 15.83
N ASP A 72 4.64 -2.19 17.13
CA ASP A 72 5.81 -2.36 17.97
C ASP A 72 5.93 -3.80 18.50
N SER A 73 7.10 -4.41 18.39
CA SER A 73 7.50 -5.55 19.24
C SER A 73 8.19 -5.02 20.49
N LYS A 74 7.76 -5.49 21.66
CA LYS A 74 8.32 -5.07 22.95
C LYS A 74 8.84 -6.26 23.74
N ALA A 75 10.00 -6.11 24.37
CA ALA A 75 10.57 -7.11 25.29
C ALA A 75 10.99 -6.43 26.60
N ILE A 76 11.11 -7.23 27.67
CA ILE A 76 11.68 -6.76 28.94
C ILE A 76 13.19 -6.76 28.78
N ASN A 77 13.81 -5.60 28.97
CA ASN A 77 15.26 -5.49 29.02
C ASN A 77 15.76 -6.17 30.32
N PRO A 78 16.62 -7.19 30.23
CA PRO A 78 17.06 -7.95 31.41
C PRO A 78 17.92 -7.14 32.39
N ILE A 79 18.50 -6.02 31.95
CA ILE A 79 19.35 -5.14 32.76
C ILE A 79 18.51 -4.08 33.45
N THR A 80 17.65 -3.38 32.71
CA THR A 80 16.86 -2.26 33.24
C THR A 80 15.53 -2.69 33.84
N GLY A 81 15.05 -3.90 33.51
CA GLY A 81 13.72 -4.39 33.87
C GLY A 81 12.57 -3.68 33.12
N LEU A 82 12.88 -2.74 32.23
CA LEU A 82 11.89 -1.93 31.53
C LEU A 82 11.43 -2.64 30.24
N LYS A 83 10.15 -2.41 29.88
CA LYS A 83 9.59 -2.88 28.62
C LYS A 83 9.99 -1.92 27.50
N GLU A 84 10.87 -2.36 26.63
CA GLU A 84 11.45 -1.55 25.54
C GLU A 84 11.02 -2.08 24.18
N THR A 85 10.89 -1.18 23.20
CA THR A 85 10.61 -1.56 21.80
C THR A 85 11.87 -2.14 21.18
N THR A 86 11.83 -3.42 20.80
CA THR A 86 12.99 -4.16 20.27
C THR A 86 12.96 -4.33 18.75
N ALA A 87 11.78 -4.19 18.14
CA ALA A 87 11.63 -4.21 16.70
C ALA A 87 10.34 -3.49 16.27
N ILE A 88 10.31 -3.03 15.02
CA ILE A 88 9.11 -2.52 14.36
C ILE A 88 8.69 -3.52 13.29
N ASN A 89 7.43 -3.90 13.28
CA ASN A 89 6.86 -4.79 12.29
C ASN A 89 5.99 -3.99 11.33
N MET A 90 5.93 -4.41 10.07
CA MET A 90 5.11 -3.76 9.06
C MET A 90 4.56 -4.81 8.08
N LEU A 91 3.29 -4.66 7.74
CA LEU A 91 2.65 -5.35 6.63
C LEU A 91 2.47 -4.36 5.48
N ALA A 92 2.92 -4.72 4.28
CA ALA A 92 2.85 -3.84 3.11
C ALA A 92 2.72 -4.63 1.81
N CYS A 93 2.00 -4.09 0.83
CA CYS A 93 1.85 -4.68 -0.49
C CYS A 93 3.12 -4.37 -1.29
N ARG A 94 3.99 -5.36 -1.47
CA ARG A 94 5.28 -5.22 -2.18
C ARG A 94 5.12 -5.62 -3.64
N LEU A 95 5.47 -4.70 -4.52
CA LEU A 95 5.58 -4.88 -5.96
C LEU A 95 7.05 -5.06 -6.36
N THR A 96 7.32 -5.99 -7.26
CA THR A 96 8.67 -6.17 -7.83
C THR A 96 9.04 -5.12 -8.89
N SER A 97 8.07 -4.35 -9.37
CA SER A 97 8.25 -3.31 -10.38
C SER A 97 7.37 -2.08 -10.11
N ALA A 98 7.64 -0.99 -10.84
CA ALA A 98 6.81 0.21 -10.84
C ALA A 98 5.67 0.18 -11.88
N SER A 99 5.41 -0.98 -12.51
CA SER A 99 4.41 -1.15 -13.58
C SER A 99 3.05 -0.51 -13.25
N LEU A 100 2.58 -0.69 -12.01
CA LEU A 100 1.30 -0.17 -11.53
C LEU A 100 1.16 1.35 -11.73
N VAL A 101 2.23 2.12 -11.47
CA VAL A 101 2.21 3.59 -11.58
C VAL A 101 2.13 4.04 -13.02
N TYR A 102 2.88 3.38 -13.90
CA TYR A 102 2.86 3.71 -15.32
C TYR A 102 1.47 3.41 -15.90
N ASN A 103 0.87 2.26 -15.58
CA ASN A 103 -0.49 1.94 -16.01
C ASN A 103 -1.53 2.93 -15.45
N ALA A 104 -1.44 3.28 -14.17
CA ALA A 104 -2.36 4.24 -13.55
C ALA A 104 -2.27 5.63 -14.21
N GLY A 105 -1.07 6.03 -14.66
CA GLY A 105 -0.85 7.25 -15.42
C GLY A 105 -1.17 7.16 -16.91
N ASN A 106 -1.62 6.00 -17.40
CA ASN A 106 -1.73 5.70 -18.84
C ASN A 106 -0.43 5.98 -19.61
N LEU A 107 0.70 5.60 -19.00
CA LEU A 107 2.05 5.74 -19.53
C LEU A 107 2.61 4.35 -19.85
N ALA A 108 3.42 4.25 -20.91
CA ALA A 108 4.20 3.05 -21.15
C ALA A 108 5.23 2.87 -20.02
N ALA A 109 5.33 1.65 -19.51
CA ALA A 109 6.39 1.31 -18.57
C ALA A 109 7.76 1.49 -19.25
N PRO A 110 8.77 2.07 -18.56
CA PRO A 110 10.09 2.25 -19.15
C PRO A 110 10.74 0.91 -19.43
N VAL A 111 11.39 0.79 -20.59
CA VAL A 111 12.22 -0.37 -20.92
C VAL A 111 13.45 -0.35 -20.01
N PRO A 112 13.75 -1.44 -19.25
CA PRO A 112 14.93 -1.49 -18.41
C PRO A 112 16.20 -1.29 -19.25
N VAL A 113 16.96 -0.23 -18.96
CA VAL A 113 18.22 0.09 -19.66
C VAL A 113 19.35 -0.85 -19.21
N HIS A 114 19.27 -1.35 -17.98
CA HIS A 114 20.23 -2.29 -17.40
C HIS A 114 19.58 -3.65 -17.20
N LYS A 115 20.30 -4.71 -17.60
CA LYS A 115 19.90 -6.09 -17.29
C LYS A 115 20.11 -6.33 -15.80
N ILE A 116 19.04 -6.64 -15.09
CA ILE A 116 19.10 -7.15 -13.71
C ILE A 116 19.85 -8.50 -13.76
N PRO A 117 20.81 -8.76 -12.86
CA PRO A 117 21.43 -10.07 -12.74
C PRO A 117 20.38 -11.19 -12.62
N SER A 118 20.62 -12.35 -13.26
CA SER A 118 19.61 -13.42 -13.33
C SER A 118 19.18 -13.96 -11.96
N ASP A 119 20.07 -13.90 -10.97
CA ASP A 119 19.84 -14.26 -9.57
C ASP A 119 18.97 -13.25 -8.81
N GLN A 120 18.81 -12.03 -9.35
CA GLN A 120 18.00 -10.95 -8.78
C GLN A 120 16.69 -10.71 -9.53
N GLN A 121 16.48 -11.42 -10.64
CA GLN A 121 15.25 -11.31 -11.41
C GLN A 121 14.10 -11.98 -10.65
N GLU A 122 13.11 -11.18 -10.27
CA GLU A 122 11.88 -11.65 -9.63
C GLU A 122 10.72 -11.61 -10.64
N GLU A 123 9.77 -12.53 -10.49
CA GLU A 123 8.51 -12.49 -11.24
C GLU A 123 7.72 -11.21 -10.90
N GLU A 124 6.90 -10.73 -11.85
CA GLU A 124 6.01 -9.59 -11.62
C GLU A 124 4.88 -9.96 -10.65
N GLN A 125 4.99 -9.48 -9.41
CA GLN A 125 4.09 -9.85 -8.32
C GLN A 125 3.75 -8.63 -7.49
N CYS A 126 2.53 -8.60 -6.94
CA CYS A 126 2.18 -7.77 -5.80
C CYS A 126 1.58 -8.66 -4.71
N ARG A 127 2.24 -8.75 -3.56
CA ARG A 127 1.83 -9.63 -2.45
C ARG A 127 1.93 -8.87 -1.12
N LEU A 128 1.17 -9.32 -0.13
CA LEU A 128 1.29 -8.79 1.23
C LEU A 128 2.55 -9.36 1.91
N TYR A 129 3.51 -8.49 2.19
CA TYR A 129 4.78 -8.82 2.83
C TYR A 129 4.76 -8.49 4.32
N TYR A 130 5.42 -9.34 5.10
CA TYR A 130 5.79 -9.06 6.48
C TYR A 130 7.25 -8.60 6.55
N TYR A 131 7.45 -7.42 7.12
CA TYR A 131 8.74 -6.85 7.46
C TYR A 131 8.92 -6.77 8.97
N GLN A 132 10.12 -7.06 9.45
CA GLN A 132 10.53 -6.78 10.83
C GLN A 132 11.89 -6.08 10.86
N PHE A 133 11.91 -4.85 11.38
CA PHE A 133 13.08 -4.00 11.52
C PHE A 133 13.63 -4.14 12.94
N SER A 134 14.80 -4.75 13.10
CA SER A 134 15.42 -4.90 14.43
C SER A 134 15.88 -3.55 14.96
N LEU A 135 15.50 -3.23 16.20
CA LEU A 135 16.03 -2.08 16.91
C LEU A 135 17.15 -2.45 17.89
N SER A 136 17.49 -3.73 18.03
CA SER A 136 18.45 -4.21 19.04
C SER A 136 19.90 -3.78 18.75
N PRO A 137 20.73 -3.54 19.79
CA PRO A 137 22.15 -3.18 19.63
C PRO A 137 22.97 -4.27 18.91
N LEU A 138 24.13 -3.89 18.37
CA LEU A 138 25.09 -4.83 17.75
C LEU A 138 25.48 -5.98 18.69
N SER A 139 25.67 -7.17 18.14
CA SER A 139 26.51 -8.20 18.79
C SER A 139 27.96 -7.68 18.87
N PRO A 140 28.72 -7.96 19.93
CA PRO A 140 30.11 -7.48 20.10
C PRO A 140 31.09 -7.81 18.97
N SER A 141 30.71 -8.69 18.03
CA SER A 141 31.55 -9.15 16.91
C SER A 141 31.36 -8.38 15.59
N ALA A 142 30.46 -7.39 15.53
CA ALA A 142 30.17 -6.65 14.29
C ALA A 142 30.93 -5.32 14.22
N ASN A 143 31.47 -4.99 13.05
CA ASN A 143 32.26 -3.77 12.80
C ASN A 143 31.50 -2.50 13.25
N PRO A 144 32.19 -1.54 13.88
CA PRO A 144 31.55 -0.37 14.45
C PRO A 144 31.05 0.56 13.35
N THR A 145 29.75 0.53 13.08
CA THR A 145 29.06 1.65 12.42
C THR A 145 28.80 2.75 13.46
N SER A 146 28.75 4.01 13.01
CA SER A 146 28.69 5.21 13.86
C SER A 146 27.47 5.32 14.79
N SER A 147 26.48 4.42 14.68
CA SER A 147 25.27 4.41 15.50
C SER A 147 25.22 3.32 16.59
N GLY A 148 26.15 2.35 16.62
CA GLY A 148 26.12 1.25 17.60
C GLY A 148 25.01 0.20 17.37
N TYR A 149 24.26 0.30 16.27
CA TYR A 149 23.19 -0.62 15.89
C TYR A 149 23.40 -1.14 14.46
N GLU A 150 23.14 -2.43 14.22
CA GLU A 150 23.00 -2.95 12.85
C GLU A 150 21.56 -2.69 12.37
N ASN A 151 21.40 -2.07 11.21
CA ASN A 151 20.08 -1.87 10.61
C ASN A 151 19.70 -3.08 9.77
N VAL A 152 19.29 -4.16 10.46
CA VAL A 152 18.91 -5.43 9.84
C VAL A 152 17.39 -5.57 9.77
N ILE A 153 16.92 -5.94 8.58
CA ILE A 153 15.56 -6.46 8.39
C ILE A 153 15.62 -7.96 8.70
N THR A 154 15.10 -8.37 9.85
CA THR A 154 15.20 -9.77 10.33
C THR A 154 14.23 -10.69 9.62
N HIS A 155 13.11 -10.14 9.14
CA HIS A 155 12.09 -10.85 8.37
C HIS A 155 11.62 -9.95 7.24
N GLN A 156 11.62 -10.46 6.02
CA GLN A 156 11.05 -9.84 4.84
C GLN A 156 10.62 -10.92 3.87
N TRP A 157 9.35 -11.28 3.86
CA TRP A 157 8.82 -12.32 2.98
C TRP A 157 7.30 -12.17 2.84
N ALA A 158 6.74 -12.73 1.77
CA ALA A 158 5.30 -12.68 1.53
C ALA A 158 4.53 -13.62 2.46
N LEU A 159 3.36 -13.21 2.92
CA LEU A 159 2.47 -14.08 3.71
C LEU A 159 1.83 -15.19 2.85
N SER A 160 1.62 -14.92 1.56
CA SER A 160 1.03 -15.87 0.62
C SER A 160 1.49 -15.58 -0.81
N ALA A 161 1.38 -16.59 -1.68
CA ALA A 161 1.62 -16.48 -3.12
C ALA A 161 0.52 -15.71 -3.86
N ILE A 162 -0.68 -15.57 -3.28
CA ILE A 162 -1.80 -14.88 -3.93
C ILE A 162 -1.49 -13.38 -4.15
N PRO A 163 -1.95 -12.79 -5.27
CA PRO A 163 -1.89 -11.36 -5.47
C PRO A 163 -2.65 -10.63 -4.35
N PHE A 164 -2.12 -9.51 -3.85
CA PHE A 164 -2.76 -8.78 -2.78
C PHE A 164 -2.46 -7.28 -2.85
N GLU A 165 -3.51 -6.46 -2.88
CA GLU A 165 -3.44 -4.99 -2.85
C GLU A 165 -4.64 -4.40 -2.10
N PHE A 166 -4.65 -3.08 -1.91
CA PHE A 166 -5.74 -2.33 -1.26
C PHE A 166 -6.09 -2.89 0.13
N PRO A 167 -5.12 -2.92 1.06
CA PRO A 167 -5.32 -3.50 2.38
C PRO A 167 -6.34 -2.71 3.21
N SER A 168 -7.13 -3.42 4.00
CA SER A 168 -8.06 -2.89 4.98
C SER A 168 -7.99 -3.72 6.26
N LEU A 169 -8.27 -3.11 7.40
CA LEU A 169 -8.31 -3.77 8.71
C LEU A 169 -9.34 -3.10 9.61
N ARG A 170 -9.53 -3.65 10.81
CA ARG A 170 -10.26 -2.97 11.87
C ARG A 170 -9.45 -1.78 12.39
N ASP A 171 -9.99 -0.56 12.22
CA ASP A 171 -9.29 0.67 12.61
C ASP A 171 -8.85 0.70 14.08
N SER A 172 -9.61 0.10 15.00
CA SER A 172 -9.22 0.03 16.43
C SER A 172 -7.98 -0.83 16.71
N THR A 173 -7.52 -1.61 15.73
CA THR A 173 -6.28 -2.39 15.78
C THR A 173 -5.14 -1.78 14.97
N SER A 174 -5.40 -0.66 14.28
CA SER A 174 -4.37 0.10 13.59
C SER A 174 -3.27 0.53 14.57
N MET A 175 -2.02 0.49 14.12
CA MET A 175 -0.81 0.75 14.93
C MET A 175 -0.48 -0.33 15.98
N TYR A 176 -1.27 -1.40 16.06
CA TYR A 176 -1.09 -2.55 16.94
C TYR A 176 -1.08 -3.86 16.13
N ALA A 177 -0.71 -4.98 16.77
CA ALA A 177 -0.80 -6.28 16.13
C ALA A 177 -2.28 -6.59 15.82
N ALA A 178 -2.62 -6.61 14.53
CA ALA A 178 -3.92 -7.03 14.03
C ALA A 178 -3.83 -8.49 13.58
N LYS A 179 -4.85 -9.27 13.88
CA LYS A 179 -4.95 -10.67 13.45
C LYS A 179 -5.44 -10.78 12.00
N HIS A 180 -6.33 -9.89 11.57
CA HIS A 180 -6.98 -9.99 10.26
C HIS A 180 -6.68 -8.79 9.38
N ILE A 181 -6.20 -9.06 8.16
CA ILE A 181 -6.08 -8.08 7.10
C ILE A 181 -6.98 -8.52 5.93
N TYR A 182 -7.71 -7.57 5.39
CA TYR A 182 -8.57 -7.71 4.23
C TYR A 182 -7.97 -6.99 3.03
N GLY A 183 -8.33 -7.37 1.82
CA GLY A 183 -7.88 -6.65 0.63
C GLY A 183 -8.42 -7.23 -0.66
N CYS A 184 -7.87 -6.76 -1.76
CA CYS A 184 -8.22 -7.16 -3.12
C CYS A 184 -7.25 -8.19 -3.66
N SER A 185 -7.76 -9.12 -4.46
CA SER A 185 -6.98 -10.07 -5.25
C SER A 185 -7.60 -10.24 -6.65
N VAL A 186 -6.87 -10.95 -7.50
CA VAL A 186 -7.29 -11.39 -8.83
C VAL A 186 -6.98 -12.87 -8.99
N SER A 187 -7.84 -13.64 -9.67
CA SER A 187 -7.59 -15.10 -9.79
C SER A 187 -6.63 -15.47 -10.90
N ASP A 188 -6.62 -14.72 -12.00
CA ASP A 188 -5.97 -15.15 -13.25
C ASP A 188 -4.77 -14.27 -13.65
N SER A 189 -4.36 -13.34 -12.77
CA SER A 189 -3.27 -12.40 -13.06
C SER A 189 -2.57 -11.91 -11.80
N SER A 190 -1.78 -10.84 -11.92
CA SER A 190 -1.12 -10.11 -10.84
C SER A 190 -1.49 -8.63 -10.99
N PHE A 191 -1.33 -7.81 -9.93
CA PHE A 191 -1.54 -6.36 -10.01
C PHE A 191 -0.50 -5.62 -10.90
N GLY A 192 0.39 -6.36 -11.56
CA GLY A 192 1.34 -5.88 -12.55
C GLY A 192 0.70 -5.39 -13.85
N ALA A 193 1.53 -4.97 -14.81
CA ALA A 193 1.08 -4.56 -16.14
C ALA A 193 0.59 -5.74 -16.96
N ALA A 194 -0.62 -6.22 -16.65
CA ALA A 194 -1.36 -7.09 -17.52
C ALA A 194 -1.70 -6.33 -18.82
N LEU A 195 -0.78 -6.37 -19.79
CA LEU A 195 -1.03 -6.12 -21.22
C LEU A 195 -1.72 -4.78 -21.54
N GLY A 196 -1.42 -3.72 -20.78
CA GLY A 196 -1.98 -2.38 -21.01
C GLY A 196 -3.46 -2.22 -20.62
N ARG A 197 -4.00 -3.10 -19.75
CA ARG A 197 -5.36 -2.98 -19.21
C ARG A 197 -5.31 -2.81 -17.69
N ALA A 198 -6.28 -2.04 -17.16
CA ALA A 198 -6.46 -1.93 -15.72
C ALA A 198 -6.86 -3.29 -15.14
N VAL A 199 -6.22 -3.65 -14.02
CA VAL A 199 -6.46 -4.91 -13.29
C VAL A 199 -7.89 -4.92 -12.77
N LYS A 200 -8.60 -6.03 -12.97
CA LYS A 200 -9.99 -6.20 -12.58
C LYS A 200 -10.07 -7.04 -11.31
N ILE A 201 -10.46 -6.42 -10.20
CA ILE A 201 -10.53 -7.08 -8.90
C ILE A 201 -11.76 -7.99 -8.88
N ASP A 202 -11.52 -9.29 -8.98
CA ASP A 202 -12.58 -10.31 -9.01
C ASP A 202 -12.66 -11.13 -7.72
N SER A 203 -11.84 -10.77 -6.72
CA SER A 203 -11.72 -11.50 -5.46
C SER A 203 -11.45 -10.53 -4.31
N LEU A 204 -12.15 -10.71 -3.19
CA LEU A 204 -11.81 -10.09 -1.91
C LEU A 204 -11.21 -11.15 -1.00
N VAL A 205 -10.15 -10.78 -0.27
CA VAL A 205 -9.37 -11.72 0.52
C VAL A 205 -9.38 -11.30 1.98
N LYS A 206 -9.41 -12.30 2.87
CA LYS A 206 -9.12 -12.17 4.29
C LYS A 206 -7.91 -13.06 4.63
N LEU A 207 -6.96 -12.49 5.35
CA LEU A 207 -5.78 -13.17 5.87
C LEU A 207 -5.77 -13.14 7.40
N ASP A 208 -5.62 -14.30 8.04
CA ASP A 208 -5.14 -14.44 9.42
C ASP A 208 -3.62 -14.24 9.41
N VAL A 209 -3.20 -12.99 9.51
CA VAL A 209 -1.79 -12.61 9.36
C VAL A 209 -0.96 -13.04 10.55
N GLU A 210 -1.54 -13.15 11.75
CA GLU A 210 -0.86 -13.68 12.93
C GLU A 210 -0.46 -15.14 12.70
N ALA A 211 -1.41 -15.98 12.26
CA ALA A 211 -1.13 -17.38 11.97
C ALA A 211 -0.09 -17.56 10.86
N LEU A 212 -0.14 -16.75 9.80
CA LEU A 212 0.83 -16.79 8.71
C LEU A 212 2.21 -16.29 9.16
N ILE A 213 2.27 -15.23 9.98
CA ILE A 213 3.52 -14.73 10.53
C ILE A 213 4.19 -15.80 11.41
N ASP A 214 3.42 -16.46 12.27
CA ASP A 214 3.93 -17.51 13.16
C ASP A 214 4.37 -18.77 12.40
N ARG A 215 3.71 -19.12 11.29
CA ARG A 215 4.17 -20.19 10.40
C ARG A 215 5.52 -19.81 9.77
N GLY A 216 5.63 -18.61 9.22
CA GLY A 216 6.87 -18.15 8.59
C GLY A 216 8.02 -17.95 9.57
N LYS A 217 7.78 -17.56 10.82
CA LYS A 217 8.83 -17.51 11.86
C LYS A 217 9.36 -18.89 12.26
N ARG A 218 8.50 -19.92 12.22
CA ARG A 218 8.88 -21.32 12.51
C ARG A 218 9.61 -21.96 11.32
N HIS A 219 9.19 -21.63 10.11
CA HIS A 219 9.77 -22.14 8.86
C HIS A 219 10.06 -20.95 7.95
N SER A 220 11.20 -20.30 8.19
CA SER A 220 11.60 -19.07 7.50
C SER A 220 11.60 -19.25 5.99
N PRO A 221 10.69 -18.56 5.26
CA PRO A 221 10.79 -18.50 3.81
C PRO A 221 12.09 -17.82 3.39
N ILE A 222 12.46 -18.00 2.13
CA ILE A 222 13.58 -17.28 1.53
C ILE A 222 13.30 -15.78 1.69
N GLN A 223 14.26 -15.03 2.24
CA GLN A 223 14.13 -13.59 2.40
C GLN A 223 13.92 -12.93 1.02
N ILE A 224 12.98 -12.00 0.98
CA ILE A 224 12.55 -11.19 -0.17
C ILE A 224 11.74 -11.96 -1.21
N SER A 225 12.14 -13.16 -1.63
CA SER A 225 11.44 -13.87 -2.73
C SER A 225 10.51 -15.01 -2.26
N GLY A 226 10.66 -15.48 -1.03
CA GLY A 226 9.83 -16.55 -0.48
C GLY A 226 8.45 -16.07 -0.02
N CYS A 227 7.51 -17.02 0.05
CA CYS A 227 6.20 -16.82 0.67
C CYS A 227 5.87 -17.97 1.64
N VAL A 228 5.03 -17.72 2.63
CA VAL A 228 4.63 -18.73 3.64
C VAL A 228 3.61 -19.72 3.09
N ASP A 229 2.51 -19.21 2.55
CA ASP A 229 1.49 -20.04 1.90
C ASP A 229 1.68 -20.00 0.38
N THR A 230 2.05 -21.12 -0.22
CA THR A 230 2.39 -21.21 -1.65
C THR A 230 1.21 -21.52 -2.56
N ARG A 231 -0.01 -21.64 -2.01
CA ARG A 231 -1.21 -22.00 -2.76
C ARG A 231 -1.64 -20.87 -3.69
N THR A 232 -2.20 -21.23 -4.85
CA THR A 232 -2.83 -20.28 -5.77
C THR A 232 -4.21 -19.84 -5.25
N VAL A 233 -4.81 -18.83 -5.88
CA VAL A 233 -6.20 -18.43 -5.57
C VAL A 233 -7.16 -19.60 -5.76
N SER A 234 -7.00 -20.40 -6.81
CA SER A 234 -7.82 -21.59 -7.08
C SER A 234 -7.67 -22.67 -6.00
N ASP A 235 -6.45 -22.91 -5.53
CA ASP A 235 -6.19 -23.88 -4.46
C ASP A 235 -6.82 -23.45 -3.13
N VAL A 236 -6.78 -22.15 -2.81
CA VAL A 236 -7.43 -21.59 -1.60
C VAL A 236 -8.96 -21.67 -1.74
N LEU A 237 -9.52 -21.31 -2.89
CA LEU A 237 -10.97 -21.43 -3.15
C LEU A 237 -11.47 -22.88 -3.09
N ALA A 238 -10.62 -23.86 -3.41
CA ALA A 238 -10.94 -25.28 -3.28
C ALA A 238 -10.83 -25.81 -1.83
N SER A 239 -10.26 -25.02 -0.90
CA SER A 239 -10.13 -25.41 0.50
C SER A 239 -11.48 -25.43 1.21
N ASN A 240 -11.74 -26.50 1.95
CA ASN A 240 -12.90 -26.63 2.84
C ASN A 240 -12.52 -26.51 4.32
N ASP A 241 -11.28 -26.11 4.64
CA ASP A 241 -10.85 -25.94 6.03
C ASP A 241 -11.47 -24.66 6.62
N PRO A 242 -12.38 -24.74 7.61
CA PRO A 242 -12.95 -23.55 8.23
C PRO A 242 -11.91 -22.70 8.98
N LYS A 243 -10.76 -23.29 9.33
CA LYS A 243 -9.61 -22.66 10.00
C LYS A 243 -8.50 -22.27 9.02
N ASP A 244 -8.76 -22.32 7.71
CA ASP A 244 -7.81 -21.83 6.72
C ASP A 244 -7.46 -20.37 7.05
N PRO A 245 -6.16 -20.01 7.17
CA PRO A 245 -5.76 -18.63 7.42
C PRO A 245 -6.06 -17.71 6.23
N ILE A 246 -6.41 -18.25 5.06
CA ILE A 246 -6.77 -17.47 3.88
C ILE A 246 -8.20 -17.81 3.49
N LYS A 247 -9.06 -16.79 3.41
CA LYS A 247 -10.41 -16.91 2.87
C LYS A 247 -10.60 -15.95 1.72
N ILE A 248 -11.26 -16.42 0.66
CA ILE A 248 -11.48 -15.65 -0.55
C ILE A 248 -12.98 -15.61 -0.85
N PHE A 249 -13.52 -14.40 -0.96
CA PHE A 249 -14.83 -14.16 -1.55
C PHE A 249 -14.64 -13.90 -3.04
N LYS A 250 -15.00 -14.87 -3.88
CA LYS A 250 -14.93 -14.74 -5.34
C LYS A 250 -16.15 -13.97 -5.86
N MET A 251 -15.91 -12.93 -6.65
CA MET A 251 -16.98 -12.20 -7.32
C MET A 251 -17.66 -13.07 -8.38
N PRO A 252 -18.98 -12.91 -8.62
CA PRO A 252 -19.62 -13.54 -9.76
C PRO A 252 -18.99 -13.10 -11.08
N ALA A 253 -19.16 -13.91 -12.13
CA ALA A 253 -18.63 -13.58 -13.45
C ALA A 253 -19.09 -12.19 -13.92
N ASN A 254 -18.16 -11.40 -14.46
CA ASN A 254 -18.31 -9.99 -14.89
C ASN A 254 -18.51 -8.96 -13.78
N TRP A 255 -18.59 -9.37 -12.51
CA TRP A 255 -18.63 -8.45 -11.39
C TRP A 255 -17.24 -8.19 -10.85
N TYR A 256 -16.91 -6.92 -10.66
CA TYR A 256 -15.63 -6.51 -10.11
C TYR A 256 -15.82 -5.58 -8.91
N ALA A 257 -14.99 -5.79 -7.90
CA ALA A 257 -14.98 -5.02 -6.67
C ALA A 257 -14.02 -3.82 -6.74
N GLN A 258 -14.17 -2.90 -5.80
CA GLN A 258 -13.20 -1.85 -5.51
C GLN A 258 -12.56 -2.13 -4.14
N GLU A 259 -11.77 -1.19 -3.61
CA GLU A 259 -11.18 -1.31 -2.28
C GLU A 259 -12.26 -1.63 -1.23
N PRO A 260 -12.12 -2.75 -0.47
CA PRO A 260 -13.03 -3.07 0.61
C PRO A 260 -12.70 -2.21 1.84
N ARG A 261 -13.73 -1.82 2.58
CA ARG A 261 -13.58 -1.21 3.91
C ARG A 261 -14.23 -2.09 4.98
N PHE A 262 -13.43 -2.48 5.96
CA PHE A 262 -13.95 -3.16 7.14
C PHE A 262 -14.77 -2.21 8.01
N VAL A 263 -15.96 -2.65 8.42
CA VAL A 263 -16.85 -1.93 9.34
C VAL A 263 -17.20 -2.84 10.52
N PRO A 264 -16.82 -2.47 11.76
CA PRO A 264 -17.05 -3.31 12.92
C PRO A 264 -18.54 -3.39 13.27
N ARG A 265 -18.99 -4.58 13.71
CA ARG A 265 -20.30 -4.73 14.34
C ARG A 265 -20.32 -4.00 15.69
N LYS A 266 -21.39 -3.26 15.97
CA LYS A 266 -21.61 -2.67 17.30
C LYS A 266 -21.69 -3.78 18.35
N GLY A 267 -20.82 -3.71 19.37
CA GLY A 267 -20.71 -4.76 20.39
C GLY A 267 -20.12 -6.08 19.87
N GLY A 268 -19.44 -6.07 18.72
CA GLY A 268 -18.82 -7.26 18.15
C GLY A 268 -17.78 -7.88 19.09
N VAL A 269 -17.69 -9.21 19.08
CA VAL A 269 -16.93 -9.99 20.08
C VAL A 269 -15.55 -10.45 19.61
N SER A 270 -15.29 -10.40 18.30
CA SER A 270 -14.00 -10.76 17.69
C SER A 270 -13.52 -9.67 16.73
N GLU A 271 -12.21 -9.65 16.44
CA GLU A 271 -11.60 -8.64 15.55
C GLU A 271 -12.19 -8.64 14.14
N ASP A 272 -12.68 -9.77 13.65
CA ASP A 272 -13.33 -9.93 12.35
C ASP A 272 -14.87 -9.83 12.41
N ASP A 273 -15.46 -9.55 13.58
CA ASP A 273 -16.91 -9.42 13.72
C ASP A 273 -17.38 -8.07 13.16
N GLY A 274 -17.84 -8.10 11.93
CA GLY A 274 -18.21 -6.94 11.14
C GLY A 274 -18.45 -7.30 9.68
N TRP A 275 -18.34 -6.31 8.83
CA TRP A 275 -18.64 -6.43 7.41
C TRP A 275 -17.54 -5.80 6.55
N LEU A 276 -17.40 -6.28 5.32
CA LEU A 276 -16.72 -5.56 4.27
C LEU A 276 -17.73 -4.80 3.42
N LEU A 277 -17.47 -3.53 3.22
CA LEU A 277 -18.20 -2.69 2.29
C LEU A 277 -17.34 -2.50 1.05
N SER A 278 -17.88 -2.83 -0.12
CA SER A 278 -17.20 -2.61 -1.40
C SER A 278 -18.19 -2.13 -2.44
N TYR A 279 -17.84 -1.07 -3.17
CA TYR A 279 -18.51 -0.81 -4.44
C TYR A 279 -18.18 -1.93 -5.41
N VAL A 280 -19.17 -2.35 -6.18
CA VAL A 280 -19.02 -3.37 -7.20
C VAL A 280 -19.73 -2.94 -8.48
N PHE A 281 -19.23 -3.42 -9.60
CA PHE A 281 -19.77 -3.10 -10.92
C PHE A 281 -19.85 -4.34 -11.79
N ASP A 282 -21.01 -4.55 -12.41
CA ASP A 282 -21.22 -5.56 -13.44
C ASP A 282 -20.84 -4.99 -14.81
N GLU A 283 -19.72 -5.46 -15.35
CA GLU A 283 -19.22 -5.03 -16.66
C GLU A 283 -20.02 -5.58 -17.84
N SER A 284 -20.99 -6.49 -17.63
CA SER A 284 -21.94 -6.84 -18.71
C SER A 284 -22.79 -5.65 -19.16
N GLN A 285 -22.81 -4.56 -18.37
CA GLN A 285 -23.44 -3.29 -18.73
C GLN A 285 -22.62 -2.44 -19.71
N LEU A 286 -21.36 -2.77 -19.96
CA LEU A 286 -20.49 -2.06 -20.90
C LEU A 286 -20.86 -2.35 -22.36
N GLY A 287 -20.68 -1.36 -23.22
CA GLY A 287 -20.73 -1.51 -24.66
C GLY A 287 -19.48 -2.20 -25.23
N PRO A 288 -19.48 -2.57 -26.52
CA PRO A 288 -18.32 -3.16 -27.20
C PRO A 288 -17.08 -2.26 -27.22
N ASP A 289 -17.26 -0.95 -27.06
CA ASP A 289 -16.23 0.08 -26.94
C ASP A 289 -15.67 0.21 -25.51
N GLY A 290 -16.24 -0.51 -24.54
CA GLY A 290 -15.89 -0.42 -23.12
C GLY A 290 -16.60 0.73 -22.39
N GLU A 291 -17.51 1.44 -23.06
CA GLU A 291 -18.22 2.57 -22.47
C GLU A 291 -19.49 2.16 -21.74
N CYS A 292 -19.87 2.95 -20.75
CA CYS A 292 -21.05 2.68 -19.95
C CYS A 292 -22.31 3.24 -20.63
N LYS A 293 -23.38 2.44 -20.64
CA LYS A 293 -24.72 2.96 -20.98
C LYS A 293 -25.14 4.02 -19.96
N PRO A 294 -25.97 5.03 -20.33
CA PRO A 294 -26.50 6.01 -19.38
C PRO A 294 -27.28 5.39 -18.22
N THR A 295 -27.79 4.17 -18.39
CA THR A 295 -28.52 3.40 -17.40
C THR A 295 -27.63 2.52 -16.52
N ALA A 296 -26.31 2.54 -16.72
CA ALA A 296 -25.37 1.72 -15.97
C ALA A 296 -25.37 2.09 -14.48
N LYS A 297 -25.42 1.07 -13.63
CA LYS A 297 -25.49 1.23 -12.17
C LYS A 297 -24.43 0.37 -11.50
N SER A 298 -23.96 0.86 -10.36
CA SER A 298 -23.12 0.11 -9.43
C SER A 298 -23.93 -0.32 -8.22
N GLU A 299 -23.39 -1.26 -7.46
CA GLU A 299 -23.94 -1.64 -6.17
C GLU A 299 -22.90 -1.41 -5.07
N LEU A 300 -23.35 -1.18 -3.85
CA LEU A 300 -22.53 -1.34 -2.66
C LEU A 300 -22.89 -2.67 -2.01
N TRP A 301 -21.94 -3.59 -1.95
CA TRP A 301 -22.11 -4.89 -1.31
C TRP A 301 -21.63 -4.83 0.13
N ILE A 302 -22.43 -5.44 1.01
CA ILE A 302 -22.10 -5.66 2.42
C ILE A 302 -21.88 -7.16 2.59
N ILE A 303 -20.64 -7.54 2.88
CA ILE A 303 -20.19 -8.94 2.92
C ILE A 303 -19.82 -9.30 4.36
N ASP A 304 -20.18 -10.48 4.85
CA ASP A 304 -19.73 -10.94 6.17
C ASP A 304 -18.20 -11.11 6.20
N ALA A 305 -17.53 -10.30 7.01
CA ALA A 305 -16.07 -10.24 7.05
C ALA A 305 -15.44 -11.43 7.82
N ARG A 306 -16.24 -12.24 8.50
CA ARG A 306 -15.75 -13.37 9.27
C ARG A 306 -15.69 -14.63 8.41
N THR A 307 -16.78 -14.93 7.71
CA THR A 307 -16.91 -16.12 6.87
C THR A 307 -16.41 -15.88 5.45
N MET A 308 -16.47 -14.64 4.94
CA MET A 308 -16.16 -14.31 3.54
C MET A 308 -16.99 -15.12 2.54
N SER A 309 -18.24 -15.45 2.90
CA SER A 309 -19.15 -16.27 2.09
C SER A 309 -20.40 -15.53 1.62
N ASP A 310 -20.99 -14.72 2.51
CA ASP A 310 -22.34 -14.20 2.31
C ASP A 310 -22.34 -12.71 2.02
N VAL A 311 -23.07 -12.32 0.97
CA VAL A 311 -23.49 -10.93 0.77
C VAL A 311 -24.76 -10.72 1.60
N VAL A 312 -24.62 -10.10 2.77
CA VAL A 312 -25.73 -9.91 3.70
C VAL A 312 -26.70 -8.83 3.22
N ALA A 313 -26.24 -7.89 2.39
CA ALA A 313 -27.05 -6.85 1.78
C ALA A 313 -26.39 -6.28 0.53
N LYS A 314 -27.23 -5.81 -0.41
CA LYS A 314 -26.82 -5.10 -1.62
C LYS A 314 -27.59 -3.80 -1.71
N VAL A 315 -26.88 -2.68 -1.78
CA VAL A 315 -27.49 -1.36 -1.98
C VAL A 315 -27.36 -0.99 -3.45
N GLN A 316 -28.50 -0.87 -4.13
CA GLN A 316 -28.57 -0.43 -5.52
C GLN A 316 -28.29 1.07 -5.62
N LEU A 317 -27.27 1.46 -6.37
CA LEU A 317 -26.95 2.87 -6.57
C LEU A 317 -27.70 3.41 -7.80
N PRO A 318 -28.12 4.68 -7.78
CA PRO A 318 -28.89 5.25 -8.89
C PRO A 318 -28.05 5.42 -10.17
N GLN A 319 -26.72 5.39 -10.04
CA GLN A 319 -25.76 5.60 -11.12
C GLN A 319 -24.51 4.73 -10.92
N ARG A 320 -23.72 4.58 -11.99
CA ARG A 320 -22.40 3.97 -11.93
C ARG A 320 -21.47 4.77 -10.99
N VAL A 321 -20.75 4.02 -10.16
CA VAL A 321 -19.54 4.46 -9.46
C VAL A 321 -18.34 4.00 -10.29
N PRO A 322 -17.57 4.92 -10.91
CA PRO A 322 -16.34 4.55 -11.61
C PRO A 322 -15.34 3.87 -10.68
N TYR A 323 -14.38 3.13 -11.23
CA TYR A 323 -13.27 2.60 -10.45
C TYR A 323 -12.54 3.74 -9.75
N GLY A 324 -12.57 3.71 -8.41
CA GLY A 324 -12.00 4.72 -7.54
C GLY A 324 -10.67 4.29 -6.92
N LEU A 325 -10.27 5.07 -5.92
CA LEU A 325 -9.11 4.80 -5.08
C LEU A 325 -9.60 4.48 -3.66
N HIS A 326 -9.21 5.27 -2.68
CA HIS A 326 -9.44 4.98 -1.27
C HIS A 326 -10.80 5.44 -0.75
N GLY A 327 -11.36 4.65 0.18
CA GLY A 327 -12.58 4.96 0.92
C GLY A 327 -12.37 4.94 2.43
N ASN A 328 -13.23 5.63 3.18
CA ASN A 328 -13.28 5.57 4.64
C ASN A 328 -14.72 5.40 5.12
N TRP A 329 -14.88 4.76 6.27
CA TRP A 329 -16.15 4.68 6.99
C TRP A 329 -16.10 5.59 8.21
N PHE A 330 -17.16 6.34 8.43
CA PHE A 330 -17.34 7.16 9.62
C PHE A 330 -18.64 6.75 10.28
N SER A 331 -18.59 6.45 11.59
CA SER A 331 -19.80 6.17 12.35
C SER A 331 -20.64 7.44 12.54
N GLU A 332 -21.91 7.25 12.93
CA GLU A 332 -22.77 8.37 13.32
C GLU A 332 -22.13 9.22 14.45
N ASP A 333 -21.46 8.56 15.40
CA ASP A 333 -20.77 9.23 16.49
C ASP A 333 -19.54 10.01 15.99
N ASP A 334 -18.78 9.49 15.02
CA ASP A 334 -17.64 10.22 14.44
C ASP A 334 -18.11 11.51 13.75
N VAL A 335 -19.22 11.43 13.00
CA VAL A 335 -19.80 12.59 12.32
C VAL A 335 -20.34 13.61 13.32
N LYS A 336 -21.06 13.16 14.36
CA LYS A 336 -21.59 14.04 15.42
C LYS A 336 -20.49 14.73 16.23
N ASN A 337 -19.37 14.05 16.43
CA ASN A 337 -18.22 14.56 17.18
C ASN A 337 -17.17 15.23 16.29
N GLN A 338 -17.49 15.48 15.00
CA GLN A 338 -16.60 16.23 14.12
C GLN A 338 -16.32 17.60 14.71
N ARG A 339 -15.04 17.94 14.89
CA ARG A 339 -14.64 19.25 15.41
C ARG A 339 -15.12 20.34 14.45
N PRO A 340 -15.67 21.45 14.95
CA PRO A 340 -15.98 22.59 14.10
C PRO A 340 -14.70 23.11 13.46
N ILE A 341 -14.83 23.65 12.25
CA ILE A 341 -13.73 24.34 11.58
C ILE A 341 -13.52 25.68 12.31
N GLU A 342 -12.55 25.74 13.23
CA GLU A 342 -12.24 26.97 13.98
C GLU A 342 -11.62 28.05 13.10
N SER A 343 -10.80 27.63 12.14
CA SER A 343 -10.22 28.52 11.13
C SER A 343 -9.90 27.73 9.86
N ALA A 344 -10.15 28.33 8.70
CA ALA A 344 -9.56 27.86 7.46
C ALA A 344 -8.16 28.46 7.35
N ARG A 345 -7.16 27.66 6.96
CA ARG A 345 -5.87 28.21 6.55
C ARG A 345 -6.14 29.14 5.37
N SER A 346 -6.07 30.44 5.61
CA SER A 346 -5.94 31.39 4.51
C SER A 346 -4.51 31.25 3.99
N LEU A 347 -4.34 31.25 2.67
CA LEU A 347 -3.06 31.65 2.12
C LEU A 347 -2.72 33.00 2.77
N PRO A 348 -1.47 33.22 3.22
CA PRO A 348 -1.06 34.55 3.62
C PRO A 348 -1.55 35.48 2.53
N SER A 349 -2.44 36.43 2.86
CA SER A 349 -2.84 37.48 1.92
C SER A 349 -1.55 37.95 1.30
N THR A 350 -1.41 37.81 -0.02
CA THR A 350 -0.22 38.22 -0.75
C THR A 350 0.24 39.52 -0.12
N LYS A 351 1.38 39.51 0.60
CA LYS A 351 2.03 40.74 1.03
C LYS A 351 2.03 41.60 -0.23
N GLY A 352 1.30 42.70 -0.16
CA GLY A 352 0.62 43.31 -1.29
C GLY A 352 1.50 43.33 -2.53
N LEU A 353 0.90 43.04 -3.69
CA LEU A 353 1.42 43.35 -5.03
C LEU A 353 2.91 43.73 -4.95
N VAL A 354 3.81 42.74 -4.91
CA VAL A 354 5.21 43.05 -5.23
C VAL A 354 5.10 43.69 -6.59
N GLU A 355 5.32 45.00 -6.62
CA GLU A 355 5.13 45.81 -7.81
C GLU A 355 5.81 45.06 -8.95
N ASN A 356 5.08 44.88 -10.05
CA ASN A 356 5.55 44.27 -11.30
C ASN A 356 6.70 45.07 -11.96
N ASN A 357 7.50 45.80 -11.17
CA ASN A 357 8.49 46.77 -11.56
C ASN A 357 9.89 46.47 -11.01
N THR A 358 10.11 45.35 -10.32
CA THR A 358 11.49 44.93 -10.02
C THR A 358 12.22 44.57 -11.33
N PRO A 359 13.43 45.11 -11.58
CA PRO A 359 14.20 44.86 -12.81
C PRO A 359 14.44 43.38 -13.10
N THR A 360 14.60 42.57 -12.04
CA THR A 360 14.76 41.12 -12.09
C THR A 360 13.55 40.39 -12.68
N TRP A 361 12.33 40.80 -12.34
CA TRP A 361 11.10 40.22 -12.88
C TRP A 361 10.91 40.52 -14.36
N LYS A 362 11.19 41.76 -14.79
CA LYS A 362 11.16 42.13 -16.21
C LYS A 362 12.19 41.36 -17.04
N MET A 363 13.38 41.16 -16.48
CA MET A 363 14.42 40.35 -17.12
C MET A 363 14.01 38.88 -17.24
N TRP A 364 13.36 38.32 -16.21
CA TRP A 364 12.88 36.94 -16.23
C TRP A 364 11.73 36.74 -17.23
N MET A 365 10.77 37.67 -17.29
CA MET A 365 9.67 37.63 -18.27
C MET A 365 10.19 37.84 -19.71
N GLY A 366 11.20 38.68 -19.91
CA GLY A 366 11.87 38.86 -21.21
C GLY A 366 12.59 37.59 -21.67
N ALA A 367 13.35 36.95 -20.78
CA ALA A 367 14.02 35.68 -21.07
C ALA A 367 13.01 34.57 -21.37
N ARG A 368 11.93 34.48 -20.60
CA ARG A 368 10.83 33.53 -20.84
C ARG A 368 10.20 33.73 -22.22
N GLY A 369 9.89 34.96 -22.61
CA GLY A 369 9.30 35.25 -23.93
C GLY A 369 10.21 34.93 -25.11
N ILE A 370 11.54 35.03 -24.93
CA ILE A 370 12.52 34.59 -25.95
C ILE A 370 12.50 33.06 -26.08
N VAL A 371 12.47 32.34 -24.95
CA VAL A 371 12.41 30.87 -24.93
C VAL A 371 11.11 30.35 -25.53
N GLU A 372 9.96 30.94 -25.18
CA GLU A 372 8.66 30.55 -25.74
C GLU A 372 8.59 30.77 -27.26
N LYS A 373 9.22 31.82 -27.80
CA LYS A 373 9.34 32.05 -29.25
C LYS A 373 10.32 31.13 -29.97
N PHE A 374 11.27 30.54 -29.25
CA PHE A 374 12.21 29.57 -29.81
C PHE A 374 11.66 28.14 -29.82
N LEU A 375 10.64 27.88 -28.99
CA LEU A 375 9.99 26.59 -28.83
C LEU A 375 8.67 26.46 -29.60
N ALA A 376 8.16 27.57 -30.15
CA ALA A 376 7.05 27.62 -31.11
C ALA A 376 7.60 27.66 -32.54
#